data_AF-A0A9X0RDB3-F1
#
_entry.id   AF-A0A9X0RDB3-F1
#
_cell.length_a   1.000
_cell.length_b   1.000
_cell.length_c   1.000
_cell.angle_alpha   90.00
_cell.angle_beta   90.00
_cell.angle_gamma   90.00
#
_symmetry.space_group_name_H-M   'P 1'
#
loop_
_entity.id
_entity.type
_entity.pdbx_description
1 polymer ?
#
loop_
_entity_poly.entity_id
_entity_poly.type
_entity_poly.pdbx_seq_one_letter_code
_entity_poly.pdbx_strand_id
1 'polypeptide(L)'
;MKSLIETKDLCASIRERKDVLYTSVHRDFLEFLQLVDSSNPSTQTHYTGLDEWSKPIYERIRGEMYKHGFISGDVDGNKQKPLGQFWFGVYSILSKITYSPNLNSEVAVHHSSAKERNDALMIELNYIKTALVI
;
A
#
# COMPACT_ATOMS: atom_id res chain seq x y z
N MET A 1 -8.29 17.03 0.47
CA MET A 1 -8.53 15.58 0.43
C MET A 1 -7.98 14.96 1.72
N LYS A 2 -8.67 14.01 2.36
CA LYS A 2 -8.21 13.37 3.61
C LYS A 2 -7.44 12.09 3.25
N SER A 3 -6.42 11.71 4.01
CA SER A 3 -5.63 10.49 3.80
C SER A 3 -5.51 9.67 5.09
N LEU A 4 -5.28 8.37 4.95
CA LEU A 4 -5.04 7.45 6.05
C LEU A 4 -3.78 7.85 6.85
N ILE A 5 -3.78 7.61 8.17
CA ILE A 5 -2.64 7.96 9.05
C ILE A 5 -1.36 7.28 8.57
N GLU A 6 -1.43 5.98 8.26
CA GLU A 6 -0.31 5.21 7.73
C GLU A 6 0.25 5.82 6.43
N THR A 7 -0.62 6.33 5.55
CA THR A 7 -0.20 7.01 4.32
C THR A 7 0.53 8.31 4.64
N LYS A 8 0.02 9.10 5.59
CA LYS A 8 0.66 10.36 6.02
C LYS A 8 2.04 10.10 6.61
N ASP A 9 2.14 9.11 7.50
CA ASP A 9 3.38 8.77 8.19
C ASP A 9 4.42 8.26 7.18
N LEU A 10 4.01 7.41 6.23
CA LEU A 10 4.88 6.95 5.15
C LEU A 10 5.34 8.11 4.26
N CYS A 11 4.45 9.02 3.88
CA CYS A 11 4.81 10.20 3.09
C CYS A 11 5.79 11.13 3.83
N ALA A 12 5.64 11.29 5.15
CA ALA A 12 6.59 12.03 5.97
C ALA A 12 7.97 11.34 5.98
N SER A 13 8.00 10.01 6.19
CA SER A 13 9.24 9.23 6.18
C SER A 13 9.96 9.27 4.83
N ILE A 14 9.23 9.26 3.70
CA ILE A 14 9.80 9.39 2.36
C ILE A 14 10.54 10.71 2.20
N ARG A 15 9.98 11.82 2.71
CA ARG A 15 10.59 13.15 2.61
C ARG A 15 11.90 13.23 3.39
N GLU A 16 11.99 12.55 4.54
CA GLU A 16 13.21 12.49 5.35
C GLU A 16 14.31 11.62 4.73
N ARG A 17 13.93 10.64 3.89
CA ARG A 17 14.85 9.61 3.34
C ARG A 17 14.92 9.61 1.83
N LYS A 18 14.61 10.76 1.20
CA LYS A 18 14.38 10.88 -0.25
C LYS A 18 15.53 10.31 -1.09
N ASP A 19 16.77 10.59 -0.71
CA ASP A 19 17.97 10.20 -1.48
C ASP A 19 18.17 8.68 -1.55
N VAL A 20 17.78 7.95 -0.50
CA VAL A 20 17.94 6.48 -0.44
C VAL A 20 16.82 5.76 -1.19
N LEU A 21 15.61 6.34 -1.19
CA LEU A 21 14.41 5.71 -1.73
C LEU A 21 14.24 5.96 -3.23
N TYR A 22 14.62 7.14 -3.73
CA TYR A 22 14.24 7.60 -5.08
C TYR A 22 14.72 6.66 -6.20
N THR A 23 16.01 6.32 -6.23
CA THR A 23 16.56 5.52 -7.34
C THR A 23 16.18 4.03 -7.23
N SER A 24 16.01 3.53 -6.00
CA SER A 24 15.86 2.09 -5.75
C SER A 24 14.42 1.59 -5.83
N VAL A 25 13.43 2.45 -5.53
CA VAL A 25 12.02 2.05 -5.42
C VAL A 25 11.19 2.47 -6.63
N HIS A 26 11.65 3.46 -7.41
CA HIS A 26 10.84 4.10 -8.44
C HIS A 26 10.21 3.12 -9.43
N ARG A 27 11.01 2.26 -10.08
CA ARG A 27 10.49 1.29 -11.06
C ARG A 27 9.57 0.27 -10.39
N ASP A 28 10.00 -0.32 -9.29
CA ASP A 28 9.24 -1.37 -8.60
C ASP A 28 7.89 -0.85 -8.09
N PHE A 29 7.83 0.41 -7.65
CA PHE A 29 6.59 1.06 -7.23
C PHE A 29 5.67 1.42 -8.40
N LEU A 30 6.21 1.85 -9.54
CA LEU A 30 5.39 2.06 -10.75
C LEU A 30 4.77 0.75 -11.26
N GLU A 31 5.54 -0.34 -11.29
CA GLU A 31 5.03 -1.67 -11.63
C GLU A 31 3.97 -2.14 -10.63
N PHE A 32 4.17 -1.84 -9.34
CA PHE A 32 3.18 -2.12 -8.31
C PHE A 32 1.88 -1.33 -8.52
N LEU A 33 1.95 -0.03 -8.85
CA LEU A 33 0.77 0.76 -9.19
C LEU A 33 0.01 0.16 -10.37
N GLN A 34 0.72 -0.27 -11.41
CA GLN A 34 0.10 -0.94 -12.57
C GLN A 34 -0.59 -2.26 -12.18
N LEU A 35 0.01 -3.05 -11.27
CA LEU A 35 -0.62 -4.26 -10.76
C LEU A 35 -1.95 -3.94 -10.04
N VAL A 36 -1.97 -2.93 -9.19
CA VAL A 36 -3.19 -2.56 -8.45
C VAL A 36 -4.25 -1.98 -9.39
N ASP A 37 -3.86 -1.10 -10.32
CA ASP A 37 -4.75 -0.46 -11.29
C ASP A 37 -5.35 -1.46 -12.29
N SER A 38 -4.58 -2.47 -12.70
CA SER A 38 -5.04 -3.53 -13.61
C SER A 38 -5.84 -4.64 -12.93
N SER A 39 -5.98 -4.58 -11.60
CA SER A 39 -6.83 -5.52 -10.90
C SER A 39 -8.31 -5.24 -11.25
N ASN A 40 -9.06 -6.29 -11.60
CA ASN A 40 -10.49 -6.20 -11.92
C ASN A 40 -11.32 -6.87 -10.80
N PRO A 41 -11.34 -6.30 -9.57
CA PRO A 41 -12.03 -6.90 -8.44
C PRO A 41 -13.56 -6.91 -8.60
N SER A 42 -14.21 -7.82 -7.88
CA SER A 42 -15.67 -7.88 -7.80
C SER A 42 -16.25 -6.59 -7.22
N THR A 43 -17.35 -6.13 -7.82
CA THR A 43 -18.17 -5.01 -7.32
C THR A 43 -19.26 -5.48 -6.36
N GLN A 44 -19.36 -6.78 -6.11
CA GLN A 44 -20.34 -7.33 -5.17
C GLN A 44 -19.93 -6.97 -3.75
N THR A 45 -20.91 -6.51 -2.96
CA THR A 45 -20.73 -6.23 -1.53
C THR A 45 -20.55 -7.53 -0.74
N HIS A 46 -20.27 -7.46 0.57
CA HIS A 46 -20.11 -8.62 1.45
C HIS A 46 -18.78 -9.40 1.31
N TYR A 47 -17.63 -8.71 1.47
CA TYR A 47 -16.28 -9.33 1.46
C TYR A 47 -15.97 -10.18 0.20
N THR A 48 -16.79 -10.07 -0.84
CA THR A 48 -16.75 -10.93 -2.01
C THR A 48 -15.50 -10.62 -2.83
N GLY A 49 -14.71 -11.67 -3.15
CA GLY A 49 -13.52 -11.54 -3.97
C GLY A 49 -12.34 -10.83 -3.29
N LEU A 50 -12.39 -10.61 -1.97
CA LEU A 50 -11.34 -9.88 -1.25
C LEU A 50 -10.03 -10.63 -1.21
N ASP A 51 -10.07 -11.93 -0.94
CA ASP A 51 -8.87 -12.74 -0.86
C ASP A 51 -8.24 -12.87 -2.25
N GLU A 52 -9.04 -13.11 -3.28
CA GLU A 52 -8.59 -13.24 -4.67
C GLU A 52 -7.99 -11.93 -5.20
N TRP A 53 -8.61 -10.79 -4.90
CA TRP A 53 -8.10 -9.48 -5.30
C TRP A 53 -6.83 -9.09 -4.54
N SER A 54 -6.84 -9.24 -3.22
CA SER A 54 -5.76 -8.71 -2.38
C SER A 54 -4.53 -9.61 -2.34
N LYS A 55 -4.67 -10.92 -2.56
CA LYS A 55 -3.56 -11.89 -2.53
C LYS A 55 -2.39 -11.50 -3.45
N PRO A 56 -2.57 -11.25 -4.76
CA PRO A 56 -1.45 -10.88 -5.62
C PRO A 56 -0.78 -9.55 -5.19
N ILE A 57 -1.55 -8.62 -4.65
CA ILE A 57 -1.04 -7.34 -4.12
C ILE A 57 -0.19 -7.59 -2.87
N TYR A 58 -0.68 -8.39 -1.91
CA TYR A 58 0.05 -8.79 -0.72
C TYR A 58 1.33 -9.55 -1.05
N GLU A 59 1.27 -10.47 -2.01
CA GLU A 59 2.42 -11.26 -2.47
C GLU A 59 3.49 -10.35 -3.10
N ARG A 60 3.09 -9.38 -3.92
CA ARG A 60 4.02 -8.39 -4.50
C ARG A 60 4.71 -7.57 -3.42
N ILE A 61 3.97 -7.03 -2.45
CA ILE A 61 4.53 -6.23 -1.35
C ILE A 61 5.48 -7.09 -0.51
N ARG A 62 5.08 -8.31 -0.15
CA ARG A 62 5.91 -9.24 0.63
C ARG A 62 7.21 -9.60 -0.10
N GLY A 63 7.12 -9.85 -1.41
CA GLY A 63 8.30 -10.11 -2.25
C GLY A 63 9.31 -8.97 -2.19
N GLU A 64 8.84 -7.73 -2.28
CA GLU A 64 9.70 -6.54 -2.16
C GLU A 64 10.27 -6.36 -0.74
N MET A 65 9.47 -6.60 0.30
CA MET A 65 9.97 -6.61 1.68
C MET A 65 11.15 -7.60 1.84
N TYR A 66 11.01 -8.84 1.37
CA TYR A 66 12.04 -9.86 1.47
C TYR A 66 13.27 -9.58 0.60
N LYS A 67 13.06 -9.07 -0.62
CA LYS A 67 14.14 -8.60 -1.51
C LYS A 67 15.03 -7.56 -0.83
N HIS A 68 14.44 -6.74 0.05
CA HIS A 68 15.16 -5.73 0.83
C HIS A 68 15.54 -6.19 2.25
N GLY A 69 15.53 -7.50 2.49
CA GLY A 69 16.01 -8.12 3.73
C GLY A 69 15.12 -7.91 4.94
N PHE A 70 13.88 -7.44 4.78
CA PHE A 70 12.96 -7.27 5.91
C PHE A 70 12.66 -8.60 6.59
N ILE A 71 12.75 -8.64 7.92
CA ILE A 71 12.50 -9.84 8.73
C ILE A 71 11.33 -9.58 9.68
N SER A 72 10.27 -10.37 9.61
CA SER A 72 9.12 -10.20 10.51
C SER A 72 9.53 -10.37 11.97
N GLY A 73 9.15 -9.42 12.83
CA GLY A 73 9.46 -9.43 14.27
C GLY A 73 10.82 -8.83 14.65
N ASP A 74 11.71 -8.57 13.69
CA ASP A 74 13.02 -7.96 13.94
C ASP A 74 12.95 -6.42 13.88
N VAL A 75 12.44 -5.82 14.96
CA VAL A 75 12.22 -4.35 15.02
C VAL A 75 13.50 -3.57 14.79
N ASP A 76 14.58 -3.93 15.50
CA ASP A 76 15.84 -3.19 15.43
C ASP A 76 16.60 -3.44 14.13
N GLY A 77 16.65 -4.69 13.66
CA GLY A 77 17.29 -5.01 12.39
C GLY A 77 16.57 -4.38 11.19
N ASN A 78 15.24 -4.21 11.25
CA ASN A 78 14.51 -3.55 10.18
C ASN A 78 14.66 -2.02 10.18
N LYS A 79 15.08 -1.36 11.28
CA LYS A 79 15.34 0.09 11.27
C LYS A 79 16.45 0.47 10.28
N GLN A 80 17.39 -0.44 10.06
CA GLN A 80 18.52 -0.29 9.14
C GLN A 80 18.17 -0.64 7.69
N LYS A 81 16.92 -1.02 7.40
CA LYS A 81 16.46 -1.50 6.08
C LYS A 81 15.38 -0.56 5.51
N PRO A 82 15.75 0.65 5.06
CA PRO A 82 14.80 1.69 4.67
C PRO A 82 13.85 1.26 3.54
N LEU A 83 14.33 0.46 2.58
CA LEU A 83 13.51 -0.06 1.48
C LEU A 83 12.50 -1.11 1.96
N GLY A 84 12.91 -2.01 2.84
CA GLY A 84 12.00 -2.97 3.48
C GLY A 84 10.93 -2.28 4.32
N GLN A 85 11.32 -1.23 5.06
CA GLN A 85 10.40 -0.39 5.83
C GLN A 85 9.42 0.37 4.95
N PHE A 86 9.86 0.88 3.80
CA PHE A 86 8.97 1.51 2.83
C PHE A 86 7.86 0.53 2.40
N TRP A 87 8.21 -0.68 1.99
CA TRP A 87 7.23 -1.69 1.55
C TRP A 87 6.36 -2.19 2.71
N PHE A 88 6.89 -2.23 3.94
CA PHE A 88 6.07 -2.49 5.13
C PHE A 88 5.06 -1.36 5.40
N GLY A 89 5.40 -0.10 5.10
CA GLY A 89 4.47 1.01 5.11
C GLY A 89 3.34 0.81 4.09
N VAL A 90 3.68 0.41 2.86
CA VAL A 90 2.68 0.08 1.81
C VAL A 90 1.77 -1.07 2.26
N TYR A 91 2.33 -2.12 2.85
CA TYR A 91 1.57 -3.23 3.45
C TYR A 91 0.59 -2.72 4.51
N SER A 92 1.05 -1.82 5.40
CA SER A 92 0.23 -1.30 6.50
C SER A 92 -0.99 -0.54 5.97
N ILE A 93 -0.83 0.23 4.89
CA ILE A 93 -1.94 0.94 4.21
C ILE A 93 -2.96 -0.06 3.66
N LEU A 94 -2.52 -1.08 2.91
CA LEU A 94 -3.40 -2.13 2.38
C LEU A 94 -4.15 -2.86 3.51
N SER A 95 -3.45 -3.23 4.58
CA SER A 95 -4.05 -3.96 5.71
C SER A 95 -5.11 -3.16 6.47
N LYS A 96 -5.04 -1.83 6.41
CA LYS A 96 -5.96 -0.91 7.07
C LYS A 96 -6.86 -0.17 6.08
N ILE A 97 -6.94 -0.63 4.83
CA ILE A 97 -7.66 0.09 3.78
C ILE A 97 -9.15 0.21 4.06
N THR A 98 -9.72 -0.72 4.82
CA THR A 98 -11.09 -0.60 5.33
C THR A 98 -11.28 0.67 6.14
N TYR A 99 -10.26 1.19 6.82
CA TYR A 99 -10.39 2.43 7.58
C TYR A 99 -9.96 3.68 6.82
N SER A 100 -9.71 3.57 5.51
CA SER A 100 -9.30 4.73 4.71
C SER A 100 -10.42 5.78 4.68
N PRO A 101 -10.09 7.07 4.87
CA PRO A 101 -11.05 8.16 4.68
C PRO A 101 -11.41 8.37 3.19
N ASN A 102 -10.71 7.70 2.27
CA ASN A 102 -11.02 7.69 0.84
C ASN A 102 -11.89 6.48 0.45
N LEU A 103 -12.25 5.62 1.42
CA LEU A 103 -13.18 4.53 1.20
C LEU A 103 -14.58 5.09 0.98
N ASN A 104 -15.06 5.00 -0.26
CA ASN A 104 -16.41 5.37 -0.62
C ASN A 104 -17.28 4.11 -0.61
N SER A 105 -17.95 3.86 0.52
CA SER A 105 -18.84 2.71 0.71
C SER A 105 -20.20 3.19 1.21
N GLU A 106 -21.26 2.72 0.55
CA GLU A 106 -22.65 2.94 0.99
C GLU A 106 -23.07 1.96 2.11
N VAL A 107 -22.26 0.93 2.34
CA VAL A 107 -22.46 -0.06 3.42
C VAL A 107 -21.53 0.21 4.60
N ALA A 108 -21.75 -0.51 5.71
CA ALA A 108 -20.81 -0.50 6.82
C ALA A 108 -19.39 -0.78 6.29
N VAL A 109 -18.44 0.03 6.73
CA VAL A 109 -17.05 0.06 6.25
C VAL A 109 -16.41 -1.34 6.08
N HIS A 110 -16.68 -2.25 7.00
CA HIS A 110 -16.15 -3.60 6.97
C HIS A 110 -16.81 -4.48 5.88
N HIS A 111 -18.01 -4.15 5.38
CA HIS A 111 -18.72 -4.84 4.30
C HIS A 111 -18.38 -4.32 2.89
N SER A 112 -17.49 -3.34 2.77
CA SER A 112 -17.08 -2.78 1.47
C SER A 112 -16.53 -3.86 0.56
N SER A 113 -16.92 -3.80 -0.72
CA SER A 113 -16.48 -4.67 -1.80
C SER A 113 -14.97 -4.59 -2.05
N ALA A 114 -14.43 -5.59 -2.74
CA ALA A 114 -13.04 -5.56 -3.18
C ALA A 114 -12.75 -4.36 -4.10
N LYS A 115 -13.70 -4.00 -4.96
CA LYS A 115 -13.57 -2.81 -5.81
C LYS A 115 -13.44 -1.52 -5.01
N GLU A 116 -14.32 -1.26 -4.04
CA GLU A 116 -14.27 -0.02 -3.26
C GLU A 116 -12.95 0.09 -2.47
N ARG A 117 -12.44 -1.03 -1.96
CA ARG A 117 -11.13 -1.07 -1.30
C ARG A 117 -9.98 -0.84 -2.28
N ASN A 118 -10.07 -1.34 -3.51
CA ASN A 118 -9.10 -1.07 -4.56
C ASN A 118 -9.05 0.41 -4.95
N ASP A 119 -10.23 1.02 -5.15
CA ASP A 119 -10.33 2.43 -5.50
C ASP A 119 -9.74 3.31 -4.39
N ALA A 120 -10.05 3.01 -3.13
CA ALA A 120 -9.46 3.68 -1.97
C ALA A 120 -7.94 3.49 -1.92
N LEU A 121 -7.46 2.27 -2.15
CA LEU A 121 -6.03 1.96 -2.15
C LEU A 121 -5.29 2.76 -3.22
N MET A 122 -5.82 2.82 -4.45
CA MET A 122 -5.22 3.61 -5.53
C MET A 122 -5.09 5.08 -5.18
N ILE A 123 -6.07 5.67 -4.48
CA ILE A 123 -5.97 7.06 -3.99
C ILE A 123 -4.83 7.20 -2.96
N GLU A 124 -4.74 6.29 -1.99
CA GLU A 124 -3.67 6.33 -0.99
C GLU A 124 -2.28 6.16 -1.62
N LEU A 125 -2.14 5.23 -2.58
CA LEU A 125 -0.90 5.00 -3.30
C LEU A 125 -0.49 6.18 -4.19
N ASN A 126 -1.46 6.94 -4.73
CA ASN A 126 -1.17 8.16 -5.48
C ASN A 126 -0.57 9.28 -4.60
N TYR A 127 -0.91 9.34 -3.31
CA TYR A 127 -0.22 10.25 -2.39
C TYR A 127 1.25 9.86 -2.19
N ILE A 128 1.52 8.56 -2.06
CA ILE A 128 2.89 8.04 -1.97
C ILE A 128 3.67 8.35 -3.25
N LYS A 129 3.05 8.11 -4.41
CA LYS A 129 3.63 8.44 -5.72
C LYS A 129 4.06 9.91 -5.79
N THR A 130 3.16 10.81 -5.38
CA THR A 130 3.44 12.25 -5.32
C THR A 130 4.57 12.57 -4.33
N ALA A 131 4.59 11.94 -3.15
CA ALA A 131 5.64 12.14 -2.15
C ALA A 131 7.01 11.65 -2.63
N LEU A 132 7.04 10.59 -3.44
CA LEU A 132 8.24 10.10 -4.10
C LEU A 132 8.70 11.00 -5.25
N VAL A 133 7.86 11.93 -5.74
CA VAL A 133 8.14 12.77 -6.94
C VAL A 133 8.29 11.90 -8.20
N ILE A 134 7.30 11.03 -8.38
CA ILE A 134 7.13 10.06 -9.48
C ILE A 134 5.77 10.30 -10.16
#